data_AF-A0AAU9UK78-F1
#
_entry.id   AF-A0AAU9UK78-F1
#
_cell.length_a   1.000
_cell.length_b   1.000
_cell.length_c   1.000
_cell.angle_alpha   90.00
_cell.angle_beta   90.00
_cell.angle_gamma   90.00
#
_symmetry.space_group_name_H-M   'P 1'
#
loop_
_entity.id
_entity.type
_entity.pdbx_description
1 polymer ?
#
loop_
_entity_poly.entity_id
_entity_poly.type
_entity_poly.pdbx_seq_one_letter_code
_entity_poly.pdbx_strand_id
1 'polypeptide(L)'
;MLMAYFSLSGVCLIEKVSKRNTQAFEVRNGKKFYGLYQIPNKWCREGKKGGDCNIACQSLLDDDIRDDTSCALRIFNQEGFKYWTQWEKRCKNDNHITTEIYKCPDLVMYKTSPDRTLPSESLRVKRKISRKGMERSRLLSAFYLPWLQA
;
A
#
# COMPACT_ATOMS: atom_id res chain seq x y z
N MET A 1 18.70 -0.59 -6.08
CA MET A 1 18.56 0.56 -7.01
C MET A 1 17.11 0.79 -7.45
N LEU A 2 16.39 -0.21 -7.98
CA LEU A 2 14.98 -0.07 -8.42
C LEU A 2 13.99 0.36 -7.32
N MET A 3 14.18 -0.09 -6.07
CA MET A 3 13.34 0.30 -4.93
C MET A 3 13.34 1.81 -4.65
N ALA A 4 14.48 2.48 -4.86
CA ALA A 4 14.61 3.91 -4.61
C ALA A 4 13.91 4.74 -5.71
N TYR A 5 13.93 4.26 -6.96
CA TYR A 5 13.26 4.94 -8.08
C TYR A 5 11.73 4.89 -7.96
N PHE A 6 11.18 3.74 -7.53
CA PHE A 6 9.76 3.65 -7.23
C PHE A 6 9.35 4.55 -6.06
N SER A 7 10.25 4.77 -5.08
CA SER A 7 9.90 5.59 -3.91
C SER A 7 9.58 7.05 -4.24
N LEU A 8 10.33 7.70 -5.15
CA LEU A 8 10.08 9.11 -5.50
C LEU A 8 8.95 9.23 -6.53
N SER A 9 8.98 8.42 -7.59
CA SER A 9 7.94 8.42 -8.63
C SER A 9 6.59 7.90 -8.12
N GLY A 10 6.59 7.06 -7.08
CA GLY A 10 5.41 6.52 -6.43
C GLY A 10 4.61 7.57 -5.65
N VAL A 11 5.25 8.59 -5.06
CA VAL A 11 4.53 9.66 -4.33
C VAL A 11 3.63 10.47 -5.27
N CYS A 12 4.11 10.80 -6.48
CA CYS A 12 3.27 11.48 -7.47
C CYS A 12 2.15 10.58 -7.98
N LEU A 13 2.45 9.30 -8.20
CA LEU A 13 1.45 8.33 -8.63
C LEU A 13 0.26 8.33 -7.66
N ILE A 14 0.50 8.10 -6.37
CA ILE A 14 -0.56 7.99 -5.35
C ILE A 14 -1.35 9.30 -5.20
N GLU A 15 -0.70 10.45 -5.37
CA GLU A 15 -1.39 11.74 -5.37
C GLU A 15 -2.42 11.82 -6.50
N LYS A 16 -2.00 11.45 -7.71
CA LYS A 16 -2.85 11.62 -8.90
C LYS A 16 -3.91 10.53 -9.02
N VAL A 17 -3.62 9.29 -8.62
CA VAL A 17 -4.55 8.18 -8.84
C VAL A 17 -5.55 7.99 -7.71
N SER A 18 -5.19 8.31 -6.46
CA SER A 18 -6.05 8.05 -5.29
C SER A 18 -6.15 9.22 -4.31
N LYS A 19 -5.42 10.32 -4.53
CA LYS A 19 -5.30 11.44 -3.57
C LYS A 19 -4.88 10.96 -2.18
N ARG A 20 -3.97 9.98 -2.14
CA ARG A 20 -3.45 9.34 -0.90
C ARG A 20 -4.50 8.56 -0.10
N ASN A 21 -5.65 8.24 -0.68
CA ASN A 21 -6.68 7.46 -0.01
C ASN A 21 -6.41 5.95 -0.16
N THR A 22 -6.09 5.29 0.95
CA THR A 22 -5.88 3.83 1.02
C THR A 22 -7.15 3.03 0.72
N GLN A 23 -8.33 3.61 0.95
CA GLN A 23 -9.63 3.00 0.71
C GLN A 23 -10.23 3.38 -0.66
N ALA A 24 -9.42 3.98 -1.56
CA ALA A 24 -9.91 4.40 -2.86
C ALA A 24 -10.38 3.19 -3.69
N PHE A 25 -11.63 3.22 -4.12
CA PHE A 25 -12.21 2.21 -4.98
C PHE A 25 -12.90 2.87 -6.16
N GLU A 26 -12.57 2.42 -7.37
CA GLU A 26 -13.15 2.96 -8.59
C GLU A 26 -13.49 1.87 -9.59
N VAL A 27 -14.53 2.11 -10.39
CA VAL A 27 -14.90 1.25 -11.52
C VAL A 27 -14.80 2.05 -12.80
N ARG A 28 -13.93 1.62 -13.71
CA ARG A 28 -13.75 2.27 -15.02
C ARG A 28 -13.86 1.23 -16.13
N ASN A 29 -14.78 1.44 -17.06
CA ASN A 29 -15.03 0.53 -18.19
C ASN A 29 -15.23 -0.94 -17.75
N GLY A 30 -16.00 -1.16 -16.68
CA GLY A 30 -16.24 -2.49 -16.11
C GLY A 30 -15.07 -3.14 -15.36
N LYS A 31 -13.91 -2.48 -15.31
CA LYS A 31 -12.76 -2.91 -14.49
C LYS A 31 -12.78 -2.21 -13.14
N LYS A 32 -12.52 -2.97 -12.08
CA LYS A 32 -12.43 -2.47 -10.70
C LYS A 32 -10.97 -2.17 -10.35
N PHE A 33 -10.73 -1.06 -9.67
CA PHE A 33 -9.43 -0.58 -9.21
C PHE A 33 -9.46 -0.35 -7.71
N TYR A 34 -8.41 -0.77 -7.01
CA TYR A 34 -8.35 -0.81 -5.55
C TYR A 34 -7.14 -0.06 -5.03
N GLY A 35 -7.37 0.66 -3.94
CA GLY A 35 -6.34 1.12 -3.04
C GLY A 35 -5.54 2.30 -3.52
N LEU A 36 -4.45 2.52 -2.79
CA LEU A 36 -3.57 3.66 -2.92
C LEU A 36 -2.96 3.79 -4.32
N TYR A 37 -2.63 2.67 -4.95
CA TYR A 37 -2.04 2.65 -6.30
C TYR A 37 -3.06 2.39 -7.42
N GLN A 38 -4.36 2.34 -7.11
CA GLN A 38 -5.42 1.99 -8.05
C GLN A 38 -5.07 0.72 -8.85
N ILE A 39 -4.83 -0.37 -8.13
CA ILE A 39 -4.45 -1.67 -8.69
C ILE A 39 -5.70 -2.34 -9.26
N PRO A 40 -5.71 -2.80 -10.53
CA PRO A 40 -6.90 -3.43 -11.09
C PRO A 40 -7.12 -4.86 -10.61
N ASN A 41 -8.36 -5.31 -10.67
CA ASN A 41 -8.82 -6.67 -10.30
C ASN A 41 -8.11 -7.85 -11.02
N LYS A 42 -7.22 -7.61 -11.99
CA LYS A 42 -6.33 -8.63 -12.56
C LYS A 42 -5.27 -9.09 -11.55
N TRP A 43 -4.78 -8.19 -10.69
CA TRP A 43 -3.65 -8.44 -9.79
C TRP A 43 -4.06 -8.99 -8.42
N CYS A 44 -5.35 -8.87 -8.09
CA CYS A 44 -5.94 -9.36 -6.85
C CYS A 44 -7.18 -10.20 -7.14
N ARG A 45 -7.73 -10.87 -6.13
CA ARG A 45 -9.03 -11.57 -6.26
C ARG A 45 -9.99 -11.15 -5.16
N GLU A 46 -11.27 -10.97 -5.50
CA GLU A 46 -12.28 -10.62 -4.49
C GLU A 46 -12.64 -11.84 -3.63
N GLY A 47 -12.69 -11.65 -2.31
CA GLY A 47 -13.16 -12.66 -1.35
C GLY A 47 -12.15 -13.78 -1.02
N LYS A 48 -11.04 -13.88 -1.76
CA LYS A 48 -9.94 -14.80 -1.48
C LYS A 48 -8.64 -14.31 -2.11
N LYS A 49 -7.51 -14.89 -1.72
CA LYS A 49 -6.22 -14.62 -2.38
C LYS A 49 -6.21 -15.12 -3.82
N GLY A 50 -5.62 -14.34 -4.72
CA GLY A 50 -5.47 -14.69 -6.13
C GLY A 50 -4.99 -13.52 -6.97
N GLY A 51 -5.09 -13.66 -8.29
CA GLY A 51 -4.48 -12.73 -9.24
C GLY A 51 -2.95 -12.82 -9.23
N ASP A 52 -2.31 -11.98 -10.05
CA ASP A 52 -0.85 -12.04 -10.26
C ASP A 52 -0.03 -11.68 -9.00
N CYS A 53 -0.61 -10.91 -8.07
CA CYS A 53 0.01 -10.63 -6.77
C CYS A 53 -0.36 -11.66 -5.68
N ASN A 54 -1.28 -12.59 -5.94
CA ASN A 54 -1.77 -13.58 -4.99
C ASN A 54 -2.29 -12.98 -3.66
N ILE A 55 -3.10 -11.91 -3.76
CA ILE A 55 -3.67 -11.19 -2.62
C ILE A 55 -5.19 -11.06 -2.77
N ALA A 56 -5.88 -10.81 -1.66
CA ALA A 56 -7.29 -10.45 -1.69
C ALA A 56 -7.43 -8.96 -2.05
N CYS A 57 -8.38 -8.59 -2.89
CA CYS A 57 -8.57 -7.18 -3.27
C CYS A 57 -8.93 -6.29 -2.07
N GLN A 58 -9.53 -6.87 -1.03
CA GLN A 58 -9.84 -6.18 0.23
C GLN A 58 -8.59 -5.78 1.02
N SER A 59 -7.47 -6.49 0.87
CA SER A 59 -6.23 -6.13 1.56
C SER A 59 -5.64 -4.83 1.01
N LEU A 60 -5.90 -4.53 -0.27
CA LEU A 60 -5.51 -3.25 -0.90
C LEU A 60 -6.36 -2.05 -0.44
N LEU A 61 -7.40 -2.28 0.38
CA LEU A 61 -8.28 -1.23 0.88
C LEU A 61 -8.09 -1.00 2.38
N ASP A 62 -7.03 -1.54 2.99
CA ASP A 62 -6.71 -1.31 4.39
C ASP A 62 -5.60 -0.25 4.56
N ASP A 63 -5.32 0.12 5.81
CA ASP A 63 -4.29 1.13 6.10
C ASP A 63 -2.86 0.57 6.04
N ASP A 64 -2.68 -0.75 5.94
CA ASP A 64 -1.37 -1.39 5.81
C ASP A 64 -0.92 -1.52 4.36
N ILE A 65 -0.34 -0.45 3.84
CA ILE A 65 0.14 -0.34 2.47
C ILE A 65 1.31 -1.28 2.05
N ARG A 66 1.70 -2.25 2.88
CA ARG A 66 2.88 -3.10 2.60
C ARG A 66 2.64 -4.03 1.43
N ASP A 67 1.49 -4.68 1.39
CA ASP A 67 1.08 -5.53 0.27
C ASP A 67 0.71 -4.70 -0.97
N ASP A 68 0.12 -3.51 -0.80
CA ASP A 68 -0.07 -2.53 -1.86
C ASP A 68 1.25 -2.18 -2.55
N THR A 69 2.25 -1.75 -1.77
CA THR A 69 3.57 -1.38 -2.30
C THR A 69 4.26 -2.60 -2.92
N SER A 70 4.17 -3.78 -2.29
CA SER A 70 4.74 -5.02 -2.86
C SER A 70 4.11 -5.38 -4.19
N CYS A 71 2.78 -5.25 -4.33
CA CYS A 71 2.08 -5.54 -5.57
C CYS A 71 2.38 -4.49 -6.64
N ALA A 72 2.34 -3.19 -6.30
CA ALA A 72 2.67 -2.11 -7.22
C ALA A 72 4.11 -2.20 -7.75
N LEU A 73 5.07 -2.63 -6.91
CA LEU A 73 6.44 -2.90 -7.34
C LEU A 73 6.53 -4.05 -8.34
N ARG A 74 5.73 -5.10 -8.17
CA ARG A 74 5.66 -6.21 -9.15
C ARG A 74 5.12 -5.72 -10.49
N ILE A 75 4.04 -4.95 -10.48
CA ILE A 75 3.46 -4.34 -11.68
C ILE A 75 4.50 -3.45 -12.35
N PHE A 76 5.21 -2.61 -11.59
CA PHE A 76 6.26 -1.77 -12.13
C PHE A 76 7.40 -2.57 -12.76
N ASN A 77 7.83 -3.68 -12.13
CA ASN A 77 8.88 -4.52 -12.70
C ASN A 77 8.45 -5.23 -13.99
N GLN A 78 7.17 -5.55 -14.15
CA GLN A 78 6.64 -6.27 -15.32
C GLN A 78 6.21 -5.32 -16.46
N GLU A 79 5.54 -4.23 -16.11
CA GLU A 79 4.86 -3.35 -17.07
C GLU A 79 5.49 -1.95 -17.11
N GLY A 80 6.28 -1.57 -16.10
CA GLY A 80 6.78 -0.21 -15.94
C GLY A 80 5.70 0.80 -15.57
N PHE A 81 6.07 2.08 -15.45
CA PHE A 81 5.12 3.13 -15.08
C PHE A 81 4.08 3.46 -16.18
N LYS A 82 4.31 3.04 -17.43
CA LYS A 82 3.33 3.17 -18.54
C LYS A 82 2.00 2.48 -18.23
N TYR A 83 1.99 1.55 -17.27
CA TYR A 83 0.77 0.91 -16.78
C TYR A 83 -0.24 1.91 -16.19
N TRP A 84 0.25 2.98 -15.57
CA TRP A 84 -0.58 4.04 -15.00
C TRP A 84 -0.61 5.25 -15.94
N THR A 85 -1.63 5.32 -16.79
CA THR A 85 -1.81 6.43 -17.75
C THR A 85 -1.88 7.81 -17.09
N GLN A 86 -2.39 7.89 -15.86
CA GLN A 86 -2.43 9.13 -15.08
C GLN A 86 -1.03 9.58 -14.63
N TRP A 87 -0.14 8.65 -14.33
CA TRP A 87 1.26 8.95 -14.00
C TRP A 87 2.00 9.46 -15.23
N GLU A 88 1.81 8.83 -16.38
CA GLU A 88 2.51 9.24 -17.60
C GLU A 88 2.16 10.69 -17.99
N LYS A 89 0.89 11.08 -17.87
CA LYS A 89 0.42 12.41 -18.25
C LYS A 89 0.84 13.53 -17.29
N ARG A 90 1.09 13.22 -16.02
CA ARG A 90 1.19 14.24 -14.96
C ARG A 90 2.41 14.13 -14.05
N CYS A 91 3.17 13.04 -14.12
CA CYS A 91 4.32 12.79 -13.24
C CYS A 91 5.64 12.58 -13.99
N LYS A 92 5.62 12.14 -15.25
CA LYS A 92 6.83 11.78 -16.03
C LYS A 92 7.79 12.95 -16.25
N ASN A 93 7.26 14.16 -16.38
CA ASN A 93 8.04 15.40 -16.64
C ASN A 93 7.80 16.47 -15.56
N ASP A 94 7.21 16.11 -14.41
CA ASP A 94 6.86 17.08 -13.38
C ASP A 94 7.96 17.17 -12.33
N ASN A 95 8.68 18.29 -12.32
CA ASN A 95 9.70 18.59 -11.31
C ASN A 95 9.08 18.83 -9.92
N HIS A 96 7.75 18.97 -9.80
CA HIS A 96 7.05 19.16 -8.52
C HIS A 96 7.15 17.97 -7.55
N ILE A 97 7.52 16.78 -8.04
CA ILE A 97 7.72 15.61 -7.17
C ILE A 97 8.77 15.91 -6.10
N THR A 98 9.83 16.64 -6.47
CA THR A 98 10.90 16.97 -5.55
C THR A 98 10.44 17.95 -4.47
N THR A 99 9.66 18.97 -4.82
CA THR A 99 9.21 20.02 -3.89
C THR A 99 8.23 19.54 -2.82
N GLU A 100 7.40 18.53 -3.10
CA GLU A 100 6.49 17.96 -2.10
C GLU A 100 7.20 17.01 -1.13
N ILE A 101 8.22 16.27 -1.59
CA ILE A 101 9.00 15.37 -0.75
C ILE A 101 9.85 16.15 0.27
N TYR A 102 10.39 17.31 -0.10
CA TYR A 102 11.15 18.16 0.82
C TYR A 102 10.31 18.76 1.97
N LYS A 103 8.98 18.68 1.90
CA LYS A 103 8.08 19.14 2.96
C LYS A 103 7.80 18.07 4.02
N CYS A 104 8.24 16.82 3.83
CA CYS A 104 8.08 15.77 4.82
C CYS A 104 8.99 16.04 6.04
N PRO A 105 8.45 16.37 7.22
CA PRO A 105 9.24 16.68 8.40
C PRO A 105 10.16 15.53 8.83
N ASP A 106 9.71 14.28 8.61
CA ASP A 106 10.46 13.07 8.93
C ASP A 106 11.75 12.92 8.11
N LEU A 107 11.81 13.46 6.89
CA LEU A 107 13.02 13.44 6.07
C LEU A 107 14.06 14.46 6.54
N VAL A 108 13.61 15.53 7.20
CA VAL A 108 14.49 16.54 7.81
C VAL A 108 15.14 15.97 9.06
N MET A 109 14.39 15.20 9.86
CA MET A 109 14.89 14.52 11.07
C MET A 109 15.95 13.45 10.76
N TYR A 110 15.82 12.71 9.65
CA TYR A 110 16.81 11.71 9.24
C TYR A 110 18.17 12.31 8.89
N LYS A 111 18.21 13.56 8.39
CA LYS A 111 19.47 14.21 8.00
C LYS A 111 20.30 14.75 9.17
N THR A 112 19.69 14.90 10.36
CA THR A 112 20.31 15.57 11.50
C THR A 112 20.64 14.67 12.69
N SER A 113 20.22 13.39 12.70
CA SER A 113 20.50 12.48 13.83
C SER A 113 21.73 11.59 13.58
N PRO A 114 22.75 11.60 14.47
CA PRO A 114 23.91 10.72 14.37
C PRO A 114 23.67 9.31 14.96
N ASP A 115 22.49 9.02 15.52
CA ASP A 115 22.23 7.73 16.17
C ASP A 115 21.32 6.81 15.35
N ARG A 116 21.83 5.61 15.05
CA ARG A 116 21.25 4.62 14.15
C ARG A 116 20.29 3.70 14.90
N THR A 117 19.10 4.19 15.25
CA THR A 117 17.96 3.29 15.48
C THR A 117 16.70 3.82 14.79
N LEU A 118 16.28 3.09 13.74
CA LEU A 118 15.16 3.44 12.88
C LEU A 118 13.82 3.31 13.63
N PRO A 119 12.96 4.36 13.61
CA PRO A 119 11.58 4.30 14.11
C PRO A 119 10.70 3.24 13.40
N SER A 120 11.13 2.80 12.21
CA SER A 120 10.39 1.83 11.40
C SER A 120 10.35 0.44 12.02
N GLU A 121 11.36 0.04 12.81
CA GLU A 121 11.36 -1.27 13.48
C GLU A 121 10.43 -1.29 14.68
N SER A 122 10.41 -0.25 15.50
CA SER A 122 9.51 -0.17 16.67
C SER A 122 8.04 -0.11 16.23
N LEU A 123 7.72 0.64 15.18
CA LEU A 123 6.38 0.65 14.57
C LEU A 123 6.04 -0.70 13.92
N ARG A 124 6.99 -1.35 13.22
CA ARG A 124 6.81 -2.68 12.63
C ARG A 124 6.57 -3.75 13.70
N VAL A 125 7.26 -3.67 14.84
CA VAL A 125 7.06 -4.55 16.01
C VAL A 125 5.70 -4.29 16.64
N LYS A 126 5.33 -3.02 16.89
CA LYS A 126 3.99 -2.66 17.41
C LYS A 126 2.86 -3.17 16.50
N ARG A 127 3.00 -3.02 15.18
CA ARG A 127 2.02 -3.56 14.20
C ARG A 127 1.98 -5.09 14.19
N LYS A 128 3.12 -5.77 14.32
CA LYS A 128 3.17 -7.25 14.45
C LYS A 128 2.49 -7.73 15.75
N ILE A 129 2.71 -7.03 16.86
CA ILE A 129 2.06 -7.33 18.14
C ILE A 129 0.54 -7.12 18.03
N SER A 130 0.10 -6.02 17.42
CA SER A 130 -1.32 -5.74 17.18
C SER A 130 -1.98 -6.81 16.30
N ARG A 131 -1.33 -7.26 15.21
CA ARG A 131 -1.81 -8.38 14.37
C ARG A 131 -1.94 -9.68 15.15
N LYS A 132 -0.94 -10.02 15.95
CA LYS A 132 -0.96 -11.24 16.79
C LYS A 132 -2.05 -11.16 17.86
N GLY A 133 -2.34 -9.95 18.37
CA GLY A 133 -3.47 -9.68 19.26
C GLY A 133 -4.83 -9.87 18.57
N MET A 134 -5.00 -9.35 17.36
CA MET A 134 -6.24 -9.52 16.58
C MET A 134 -6.48 -10.96 16.15
N GLU A 135 -5.42 -11.70 15.79
CA GLU A 135 -5.49 -13.12 15.44
C GLU A 135 -5.82 -13.99 16.67
N ARG A 136 -5.23 -13.69 17.84
CA ARG A 136 -5.63 -14.30 19.11
C ARG A 136 -7.06 -13.98 19.51
N SER A 137 -7.53 -12.73 19.32
CA SER A 137 -8.91 -12.34 19.60
C SER A 137 -9.91 -13.09 18.71
N ARG A 138 -9.58 -13.30 17.43
CA ARG A 138 -10.40 -14.10 16.50
C ARG A 138 -10.47 -15.57 16.90
N LEU A 139 -9.35 -16.15 17.35
CA LEU A 139 -9.33 -17.51 17.88
C LEU A 139 -10.19 -17.61 19.15
N LEU A 140 -10.05 -16.69 20.10
CA LEU A 140 -10.88 -16.67 21.31
C LEU A 140 -12.38 -16.53 20.99
N SER A 141 -12.77 -15.69 20.03
CA SER A 141 -14.17 -15.63 19.58
C SER A 141 -14.66 -16.91 18.89
N ALA A 142 -13.78 -17.65 18.20
CA ALA A 142 -14.13 -18.95 17.60
C ALA A 142 -14.29 -20.06 18.65
N PHE A 143 -13.65 -19.94 19.82
CA PHE A 143 -13.81 -20.88 20.94
C PHE A 143 -14.98 -20.54 21.87
N TYR A 144 -15.47 -19.28 21.89
CA TYR A 144 -16.60 -18.84 22.73
C TYR A 144 -17.99 -19.01 22.07
N LEU A 145 -18.07 -19.50 20.83
CA LEU A 145 -19.32 -19.71 20.07
C LEU A 145 -19.77 -21.18 19.91
N PRO A 146 -19.55 -22.12 20.88
CA PRO A 146 -20.35 -23.35 20.85
C PRO A 146 -21.10 -23.68 22.17
N TRP A 147 -21.62 -22.69 22.91
CA TRP A 147 -22.48 -22.97 24.08
C TRP A 147 -23.66 -21.99 24.31
N LEU A 148 -24.12 -21.27 23.28
CA LEU A 148 -25.29 -20.36 23.38
C LEU A 148 -26.51 -20.80 22.57
N GLN A 149 -26.57 -22.09 22.23
CA GLN A 149 -27.75 -22.76 21.68
C GLN A 149 -27.94 -24.11 22.37
N ALA A 150 -28.48 -24.06 23.59
CA ALA A 150 -29.19 -25.15 24.26
C ALA A 150 -30.21 -24.54 25.21
#